data_AF-Q0SPM1-F1
#
_entry.id   AF-Q0SPM1-F1
#
_cell.length_a   1.000
_cell.length_b   1.000
_cell.length_c   1.000
_cell.angle_alpha   90.00
_cell.angle_beta   90.00
_cell.angle_gamma   90.00
#
_symmetry.space_group_name_H-M   'P 1'
#
loop_
_entity.id
_entity.type
_entity.pdbx_description
1 polymer ?
#
loop_
_entity_poly.entity_id
_entity_poly.type
_entity_poly.pdbx_seq_one_letter_code
_entity_poly.pdbx_strand_id
1 'polypeptide(L)'
;MIWSKLSSSINYYINKRIWGEELLKENILLLNQYIEDAFILEDGIYKYLDKKTYEYIDLSEEDMKKIEEAFIERLEKKRKVNKDKENFKNHMIMITEYLENEKIKEKSNVIELKNYRK
;
A
#
# COMPACT_ATOMS: atom_id res chain seq x y z
N MET A 1 -13.67 -8.07 22.44
CA MET A 1 -14.41 -8.41 21.20
C MET A 1 -13.40 -8.94 20.18
N ILE A 2 -13.66 -10.09 19.56
CA ILE A 2 -12.73 -10.75 18.61
C ILE A 2 -12.39 -9.86 17.40
N TRP A 3 -13.37 -9.06 16.94
CA TRP A 3 -13.21 -8.18 15.79
C TRP A 3 -12.03 -7.20 15.90
N SER A 4 -11.73 -6.65 17.10
CA SER A 4 -10.60 -5.72 17.24
C SER A 4 -9.25 -6.41 16.96
N LYS A 5 -9.13 -7.69 17.30
CA LYS A 5 -7.94 -8.52 17.04
C LYS A 5 -7.83 -8.85 15.56
N LEU A 6 -8.92 -9.31 14.94
CA LEU A 6 -8.99 -9.59 13.50
C LEU A 6 -8.70 -8.36 12.66
N SER A 7 -9.35 -7.24 12.98
CA SER A 7 -9.13 -5.94 12.34
C SER A 7 -7.66 -5.50 12.43
N SER A 8 -7.03 -5.69 13.58
CA SER A 8 -5.61 -5.38 13.76
C SER A 8 -4.71 -6.32 12.94
N SER A 9 -5.06 -7.60 12.86
CA SER A 9 -4.37 -8.61 12.03
C SER A 9 -4.40 -8.24 10.55
N ILE A 10 -5.58 -7.89 10.01
CA ILE A 10 -5.74 -7.41 8.62
C ILE A 10 -4.85 -6.20 8.36
N ASN A 11 -4.92 -5.19 9.24
CA ASN A 11 -4.11 -3.98 9.10
C ASN A 11 -2.61 -4.27 9.12
N TYR A 12 -2.17 -5.15 10.01
CA TYR A 12 -0.78 -5.55 10.09
C TYR A 12 -0.35 -6.25 8.79
N TYR A 13 -1.12 -7.22 8.32
CA TYR A 13 -0.80 -7.97 7.11
C TYR A 13 -0.69 -7.07 5.89
N ILE A 14 -1.73 -6.26 5.62
CA ILE A 14 -1.75 -5.33 4.49
C ILE A 14 -0.56 -4.36 4.57
N ASN A 15 -0.28 -3.79 5.75
CA ASN A 15 0.78 -2.80 5.92
C ASN A 15 2.19 -3.36 6.04
N LYS A 16 2.38 -4.66 6.29
CA LYS A 16 3.72 -5.24 6.41
C LYS A 16 4.09 -6.16 5.27
N ARG A 17 3.13 -6.82 4.63
CA ARG A 17 3.40 -7.81 3.58
C ARG A 17 3.07 -7.33 2.17
N ILE A 18 2.11 -6.42 1.99
CA ILE A 18 1.63 -6.05 0.65
C ILE A 18 2.24 -4.70 0.21
N TRP A 19 3.34 -4.72 -0.53
CA TRP A 19 4.04 -3.53 -1.03
C TRP A 19 4.65 -3.78 -2.41
N GLY A 20 4.98 -2.70 -3.13
CA GLY A 20 5.58 -2.80 -4.45
C GLY A 20 4.69 -3.59 -5.42
N GLU A 21 5.29 -4.56 -6.11
CA GLU A 21 4.61 -5.41 -7.09
C GLU A 21 3.46 -6.25 -6.48
N GLU A 22 3.49 -6.55 -5.18
CA GLU A 22 2.39 -7.25 -4.51
C GLU A 22 1.07 -6.49 -4.62
N LEU A 23 1.11 -5.14 -4.68
CA LEU A 23 -0.10 -4.34 -4.85
C LEU A 23 -0.78 -4.56 -6.20
N LEU A 24 -0.08 -5.09 -7.20
CA LEU A 24 -0.61 -5.37 -8.53
C LEU A 24 -1.35 -6.72 -8.61
N LYS A 25 -1.18 -7.59 -7.61
CA LYS A 25 -1.84 -8.90 -7.57
C LYS A 25 -3.34 -8.78 -7.34
N GLU A 26 -4.10 -9.80 -7.73
CA GLU A 26 -5.55 -9.81 -7.53
C GLU A 26 -5.94 -9.83 -6.05
N ASN A 27 -7.10 -9.21 -5.74
CA ASN A 27 -7.61 -9.15 -4.36
C ASN A 27 -7.83 -10.53 -3.76
N ILE A 28 -8.41 -11.43 -4.55
CA ILE A 28 -8.71 -12.81 -4.13
C ILE A 28 -7.43 -13.56 -3.79
N LEU A 29 -6.37 -13.40 -4.60
CA LEU A 29 -5.08 -14.03 -4.33
C LEU A 29 -4.48 -13.57 -3.00
N LEU A 30 -4.46 -12.26 -2.76
CA LEU A 30 -3.89 -11.68 -1.53
C LEU A 30 -4.73 -12.01 -0.29
N LEU A 31 -6.06 -12.08 -0.46
CA LEU A 31 -7.00 -12.48 0.59
C LEU A 31 -6.78 -13.95 0.98
N ASN A 32 -6.67 -14.85 0.01
CA ASN A 32 -6.41 -16.27 0.28
C ASN A 32 -5.08 -16.47 1.00
N GLN A 33 -4.02 -15.78 0.58
CA GLN A 33 -2.74 -15.80 1.29
C GLN A 33 -2.87 -15.30 2.73
N TYR A 34 -3.64 -14.24 2.96
CA TYR A 34 -3.91 -13.77 4.32
C TYR A 34 -4.66 -14.81 5.15
N ILE A 35 -5.67 -15.46 4.58
CA ILE A 35 -6.45 -16.51 5.26
C ILE A 35 -5.55 -17.68 5.64
N GLU A 36 -4.72 -18.15 4.71
CA GLU A 36 -3.75 -19.24 4.93
C GLU A 36 -2.70 -18.89 6.01
N ASP A 37 -2.22 -17.64 6.02
CA ASP A 37 -1.23 -17.18 7.00
C ASP A 37 -1.84 -16.92 8.39
N ALA A 38 -3.11 -16.53 8.47
CA ALA A 38 -3.73 -16.01 9.69
C ALA A 38 -4.64 -17.00 10.41
N PHE A 39 -5.19 -17.99 9.70
CA PHE A 39 -6.20 -18.89 10.22
C PHE A 39 -5.83 -20.36 9.97
N ILE A 40 -6.37 -21.24 10.81
CA ILE A 40 -6.30 -22.68 10.62
C ILE A 40 -7.67 -23.16 10.19
N LEU A 41 -7.73 -24.02 9.18
CA LEU A 41 -8.95 -24.71 8.80
C LEU A 41 -8.98 -26.08 9.47
N GLU A 42 -9.91 -26.28 10.41
CA GLU A 42 -10.08 -27.53 11.13
C GLU A 42 -11.57 -27.89 11.13
N ASP A 43 -11.90 -29.12 10.70
CA ASP A 43 -13.28 -29.60 10.57
C ASP A 43 -14.19 -28.69 9.72
N GLY A 44 -13.62 -28.02 8.71
CA GLY A 44 -14.33 -27.09 7.83
C GLY A 44 -14.61 -25.71 8.45
N ILE A 45 -14.10 -25.45 9.65
CA ILE A 45 -14.25 -24.18 10.36
C ILE A 45 -12.91 -23.46 10.42
N TYR A 46 -12.89 -22.18 10.06
CA TYR A 46 -11.71 -21.35 10.24
C TYR A 46 -11.55 -20.95 11.71
N LYS A 47 -10.34 -21.09 12.22
CA LYS A 47 -9.98 -20.79 13.61
C LYS A 47 -8.89 -19.74 13.68
N TYR A 48 -9.09 -18.75 14.54
CA TYR A 48 -8.09 -17.72 14.83
C TYR A 48 -7.39 -18.00 16.16
N LEU A 49 -6.05 -17.99 16.15
CA LEU A 49 -5.26 -18.10 17.37
C LEU A 49 -5.18 -16.76 18.10
N ASP A 50 -5.82 -16.68 19.27
CA ASP A 50 -5.67 -15.56 20.18
C ASP A 50 -4.31 -15.60 20.87
N LYS A 51 -3.34 -14.86 20.34
CA LYS A 51 -1.96 -14.83 20.88
C LYS A 51 -1.84 -14.37 22.34
N LYS A 52 -2.88 -13.79 22.92
CA LYS A 52 -2.87 -13.37 24.33
C LYS A 52 -3.26 -14.51 25.26
N THR A 53 -4.26 -15.31 24.89
CA THR A 53 -4.77 -16.42 25.71
C THR A 53 -4.24 -17.78 25.24
N TYR A 54 -3.65 -17.83 24.04
CA TYR A 54 -3.24 -19.04 23.32
C TYR A 54 -4.40 -20.00 23.01
N GLU A 55 -5.61 -19.45 22.90
CA GLU A 55 -6.82 -20.21 22.56
C GLU A 55 -7.21 -20.00 21.10
N TYR A 56 -7.78 -21.03 20.49
CA TYR A 56 -8.39 -20.94 19.18
C TYR A 56 -9.83 -20.47 19.30
N ILE A 57 -10.21 -19.54 18.45
CA ILE A 57 -11.55 -18.98 18.38
C ILE A 57 -12.12 -19.35 17.01
N ASP A 58 -13.23 -20.08 17.02
CA ASP A 58 -13.97 -20.44 15.81
C ASP A 58 -14.57 -19.19 15.17
N LEU A 59 -14.39 -19.07 13.86
CA LEU A 59 -14.92 -17.98 13.06
C LEU A 59 -16.20 -18.44 12.38
N SER A 60 -17.27 -17.68 12.59
CA SER A 60 -18.53 -17.89 11.88
C SER A 60 -18.40 -17.46 10.41
N GLU A 61 -19.35 -17.88 9.58
CA GLU A 61 -19.45 -17.38 8.20
C GLU A 61 -19.60 -15.84 8.16
N GLU A 62 -20.28 -15.25 9.14
CA GLU A 62 -20.43 -13.80 9.26
C GLU A 62 -19.09 -13.12 9.58
N ASP A 63 -18.27 -13.72 10.45
CA ASP A 63 -16.93 -13.23 10.74
C ASP A 63 -16.05 -13.28 9.49
N MET A 64 -16.11 -14.38 8.74
CA MET A 64 -15.35 -14.55 7.50
C MET A 64 -15.76 -13.51 6.46
N LYS A 65 -17.05 -13.34 6.16
CA LYS A 65 -17.52 -12.29 5.24
C LYS A 65 -17.03 -10.91 5.65
N LYS A 66 -17.10 -10.60 6.94
CA LYS A 66 -16.65 -9.31 7.47
C LYS A 66 -15.13 -9.12 7.32
N ILE A 67 -14.35 -10.19 7.49
CA ILE A 67 -12.90 -10.20 7.24
C ILE A 67 -12.62 -9.92 5.76
N GLU A 68 -13.29 -10.61 4.85
CA GLU A 68 -13.12 -10.47 3.40
C GLU A 68 -13.42 -9.03 2.95
N GLU A 69 -14.57 -8.50 3.33
CA GLU A 69 -14.99 -7.12 3.02
C GLU A 69 -13.97 -6.10 3.54
N ALA A 70 -13.58 -6.21 4.82
CA ALA A 70 -12.64 -5.28 5.43
C ALA A 70 -11.24 -5.38 4.82
N PHE A 71 -10.80 -6.58 4.42
CA PHE A 71 -9.51 -6.79 3.77
C PHE A 71 -9.48 -6.09 2.41
N ILE A 72 -10.49 -6.35 1.57
CA ILE A 72 -10.60 -5.78 0.22
C ILE A 72 -10.70 -4.24 0.31
N GLU A 73 -11.56 -3.71 1.18
CA GLU A 73 -11.73 -2.26 1.34
C GLU A 73 -10.41 -1.56 1.70
N ARG A 74 -9.63 -2.13 2.63
CA ARG A 74 -8.36 -1.56 3.08
C ARG A 74 -7.26 -1.70 2.03
N LEU A 75 -7.24 -2.80 1.31
CA LEU A 75 -6.30 -3.02 0.21
C LEU A 75 -6.52 -1.99 -0.90
N GLU A 76 -7.77 -1.76 -1.30
CA GLU A 76 -8.12 -0.73 -2.30
C GLU A 76 -7.77 0.68 -1.83
N LYS A 77 -8.04 1.01 -0.55
CA LYS A 77 -7.58 2.28 0.03
C LYS A 77 -6.06 2.43 -0.06
N LYS A 78 -5.30 1.39 0.26
CA LYS A 78 -3.83 1.41 0.17
C LYS A 78 -3.35 1.62 -1.26
N ARG A 79 -3.98 0.96 -2.25
CA ARG A 79 -3.66 1.15 -3.68
C ARG A 79 -3.90 2.57 -4.15
N LYS A 80 -5.06 3.14 -3.79
CA LYS A 80 -5.40 4.53 -4.12
C LYS A 80 -4.34 5.50 -3.58
N VAL A 81 -3.99 5.36 -2.30
CA VAL A 81 -2.95 6.19 -1.66
C VAL A 81 -1.59 6.00 -2.34
N ASN A 82 -1.25 4.79 -2.78
CA ASN A 82 0.03 4.55 -3.48
C ASN A 82 0.04 5.24 -4.86
N LYS A 83 -1.03 5.08 -5.63
CA LYS A 83 -1.19 5.75 -6.93
C LYS A 83 -1.13 7.27 -6.81
N ASP A 84 -1.78 7.84 -5.79
CA ASP A 84 -1.75 9.28 -5.53
C ASP A 84 -0.33 9.77 -5.19
N LYS A 85 0.45 8.99 -4.43
CA LYS A 85 1.86 9.29 -4.12
C LYS A 85 2.74 9.23 -5.35
N GLU A 86 2.54 8.24 -6.22
CA GLU A 86 3.30 8.08 -7.45
C GLU A 86 3.01 9.24 -8.42
N ASN A 87 1.73 9.60 -8.58
CA ASN A 87 1.31 10.77 -9.35
C ASN A 87 1.95 12.06 -8.83
N PHE A 88 1.95 12.27 -7.51
CA PHE A 88 2.59 13.44 -6.88
C PHE A 88 4.10 13.46 -7.13
N LYS A 89 4.78 12.31 -7.00
CA LYS A 89 6.22 12.20 -7.27
C LYS A 89 6.54 12.55 -8.73
N ASN A 90 5.76 12.03 -9.67
CA ASN A 90 5.93 12.33 -11.10
C ASN A 90 5.69 13.82 -11.40
N HIS A 91 4.70 14.43 -10.77
CA HIS A 91 4.46 15.88 -10.90
C HIS A 91 5.63 16.71 -10.37
N MET A 92 6.21 16.34 -9.22
CA MET A 92 7.38 17.01 -8.66
C MET A 92 8.63 16.87 -9.55
N ILE A 93 8.82 15.70 -10.17
CA ILE A 93 9.91 15.48 -11.13
C ILE A 93 9.75 16.43 -12.32
N MET A 94 8.55 16.51 -12.94
CA MET A 94 8.31 17.43 -14.05
C MET A 94 8.58 18.90 -13.68
N ILE A 95 8.16 19.35 -12.50
CA ILE A 95 8.45 20.72 -12.04
C ILE A 95 9.97 20.94 -11.95
N THR A 96 10.69 19.97 -11.41
CA THR A 96 12.15 20.06 -11.25
C THR A 96 12.85 20.13 -12.61
N GLU A 97 12.48 19.26 -13.54
CA GLU A 97 12.99 19.26 -14.91
C GLU A 97 12.68 20.57 -15.64
N TYR A 98 11.49 21.14 -15.44
CA TYR A 98 11.12 22.44 -16.00
C TYR A 98 12.02 23.56 -15.47
N LEU A 99 12.21 23.64 -14.15
CA LEU A 99 13.06 24.67 -13.52
C LEU A 99 14.53 24.55 -13.90
N GLU A 100 15.05 23.32 -14.07
CA GLU A 100 16.40 23.10 -14.57
C GLU A 100 16.55 23.59 -16.02
N ASN A 101 15.58 23.28 -16.88
CA ASN A 101 15.57 23.75 -18.26
C ASN A 101 15.48 25.29 -18.36
N GLU A 102 14.71 25.96 -17.50
CA GLU A 102 14.68 27.43 -17.44
C GLU A 102 16.03 28.01 -17.01
N LYS A 103 16.68 27.44 -16.00
CA LYS A 103 18.03 27.88 -15.57
C LYS A 103 19.07 27.72 -16.69
N ILE A 104 18.97 26.66 -17.50
CA ILE A 104 19.85 26.45 -18.65
C ILE A 104 19.60 27.53 -19.70
N LYS A 105 18.33 27.84 -20.00
CA LYS A 105 17.96 28.91 -20.95
C LYS A 105 18.43 30.30 -20.49
N GLU A 106 18.29 30.61 -19.20
CA GLU A 106 18.81 31.87 -18.64
C GLU A 106 20.32 31.96 -18.80
N LYS A 107 21.07 30.89 -18.45
CA LYS A 107 22.53 30.85 -18.64
C LYS A 107 22.95 31.00 -20.10
N SER A 108 22.21 30.41 -21.05
CA SER A 108 22.52 30.54 -22.48
C SER A 108 22.25 31.94 -23.04
N ASN A 109 21.35 32.71 -22.42
CA ASN A 109 21.02 34.08 -22.83
C ASN A 109 21.97 35.13 -22.25
N VAL A 110 22.91 34.75 -21.37
CA VAL A 110 23.93 35.69 -20.85
C VAL A 110 25.03 35.87 -21.90
N ILE A 111 25.06 37.03 -22.56
CA ILE A 111 26.18 37.44 -23.43
C ILE A 111 27.39 37.77 -22.54
N GLU A 112 28.50 37.03 -22.69
CA GLU A 112 29.74 37.36 -22.00
C GLU A 112 30.36 38.66 -22.57
N LEU A 113 30.15 39.78 -21.88
CA LEU A 113 30.72 41.10 -22.21
C LEU A 113 32.26 41.18 -22.09
N LYS A 114 32.92 40.08 -21.71
CA LYS A 114 34.38 40.00 -21.53
C LYS A 114 35.14 40.21 -22.86
N ASN A 115 34.47 40.00 -23.99
CA ASN A 115 35.04 40.18 -25.33
C ASN A 115 34.74 41.55 -25.97
N TYR A 116 34.03 42.44 -25.27
CA TYR A 116 33.61 43.75 -25.78
C TYR A 116 34.45 44.94 -25.27
N ARG A 117 35.70 44.71 -24.81
CA ARG A 117 36.69 45.79 -24.68
C ARG A 117 37.53 45.85 -25.95
N LYS A 118 37.11 46.70 -26.89
CA LYS A 118 37.98 47.28 -27.92
C LYS A 118 38.24 48.74 -27.59
#